data_AF-U4T006-F1
#
_entry.id   AF-U4T006-F1
#
_cell.length_a   1.000
_cell.length_b   1.000
_cell.length_c   1.000
_cell.angle_alpha   90.00
_cell.angle_beta   90.00
_cell.angle_gamma   90.00
#
_symmetry.space_group_name_H-M   'P 1'
#
loop_
_entity.id
_entity.type
_entity.pdbx_description
1 polymer ?
#
loop_
_entity_poly.entity_id
_entity_poly.type
_entity_poly.pdbx_seq_one_letter_code
_entity_poly.pdbx_strand_id
1 'polypeptide(L)'
;MIVKNEEDVLARCLDCVKKFADEIIIVDTGSADKTKQVAKKYTDKLYDFSWCDDFSKARNFSFSKASMEYCMWLDADDVVEDEDIEKIQKLKKN
;
A
#
# COMPACT_ATOMS: atom_id res chain seq x y z
N MET A 1 1.36 0.82 -2.96
CA MET A 1 -0.04 0.95 -3.45
C MET A 1 -0.33 2.38 -3.85
N ILE A 2 -1.34 2.58 -4.70
CA ILE A 2 -1.90 3.91 -4.98
C ILE A 2 -3.32 3.98 -4.40
N VAL A 3 -3.74 5.13 -3.87
CA VAL A 3 -5.04 5.27 -3.19
C VAL A 3 -5.75 6.56 -3.62
N LYS A 4 -7.09 6.53 -3.58
CA LYS A 4 -7.96 7.70 -3.78
C LYS A 4 -9.33 7.48 -3.14
N ASN A 5 -9.64 8.22 -2.08
CA ASN A 5 -10.93 8.18 -1.39
C ASN A 5 -11.35 6.78 -0.88
N GLU A 6 -10.45 6.12 -0.15
CA GLU A 6 -10.59 4.76 0.37
C GLU A 6 -10.67 4.74 1.91
N GLU A 7 -11.20 5.79 2.56
CA GLU A 7 -11.20 5.89 4.03
C GLU A 7 -11.91 4.72 4.75
N ASP A 8 -12.90 4.11 4.09
CA ASP A 8 -13.73 3.03 4.64
C ASP A 8 -13.06 1.64 4.57
N VAL A 9 -12.18 1.41 3.59
CA VAL A 9 -11.62 0.07 3.31
C VAL A 9 -10.12 -0.02 3.58
N LEU A 10 -9.39 1.10 3.45
CA LEU A 10 -7.94 1.10 3.51
C LEU A 10 -7.39 0.54 4.82
N ALA A 11 -8.06 0.81 5.95
CA ALA A 11 -7.63 0.30 7.25
C ALA A 11 -7.62 -1.24 7.30
N ARG A 12 -8.66 -1.88 6.73
CA ARG A 12 -8.79 -3.34 6.67
C ARG A 12 -7.67 -3.96 5.83
N CYS A 13 -7.38 -3.36 4.67
CA CYS A 13 -6.26 -3.78 3.83
C CYS A 13 -4.94 -3.65 4.58
N LEU A 14 -4.64 -2.48 5.14
CA LEU A 14 -3.36 -2.24 5.81
C LEU A 14 -3.17 -3.07 7.09
N ASP A 15 -4.26 -3.45 7.77
CA ASP A 15 -4.22 -4.35 8.93
C ASP A 15 -3.74 -5.77 8.57
N CYS A 16 -4.00 -6.25 7.36
CA CYS A 16 -3.41 -7.50 6.88
C CYS A 16 -1.98 -7.29 6.35
N VAL A 17 -1.74 -6.22 5.58
CA VAL A 17 -0.44 -5.92 4.97
C VAL A 17 0.66 -5.77 6.01
N LYS A 18 0.40 -5.07 7.12
CA LYS A 18 1.38 -4.87 8.21
C LYS A 18 1.89 -6.17 8.84
N LYS A 19 1.20 -7.29 8.65
CA LYS A 19 1.61 -8.60 9.20
C LYS A 19 2.76 -9.23 8.40
N PHE A 20 3.01 -8.82 7.16
CA PHE A 20 4.03 -9.44 6.31
C PHE A 20 4.93 -8.46 5.55
N ALA A 21 4.50 -7.22 5.31
CA ALA A 21 5.31 -6.22 4.64
C ALA A 21 6.33 -5.59 5.60
N ASP A 22 7.62 -5.58 5.23
CA ASP A 22 8.66 -4.87 5.99
C ASP A 22 8.64 -3.35 5.72
N GLU A 23 8.09 -2.97 4.57
CA GLU A 23 7.98 -1.59 4.11
C GLU A 23 6.62 -1.41 3.45
N ILE A 24 5.88 -0.37 3.85
CA ILE A 24 4.59 -0.01 3.26
C ILE A 24 4.74 1.37 2.62
N ILE A 25 4.46 1.46 1.32
CA ILE A 25 4.48 2.71 0.56
C ILE A 25 3.09 2.97 0.00
N ILE A 26 2.60 4.17 0.28
CA ILE A 26 1.29 4.64 -0.15
C ILE A 26 1.47 5.91 -0.97
N VAL A 27 0.88 5.93 -2.16
CA VAL A 27 0.82 7.11 -3.01
C VAL A 27 -0.63 7.55 -3.13
N ASP A 28 -0.95 8.72 -2.60
CA ASP A 28 -2.27 9.32 -2.71
C ASP A 28 -2.39 10.09 -4.02
N THR A 29 -3.45 9.84 -4.78
CA THR A 29 -3.67 10.47 -6.09
C THR A 29 -4.66 11.63 -6.06
N GLY A 30 -4.89 12.20 -4.87
CA GLY A 30 -5.81 13.33 -4.67
C GLY A 30 -7.07 12.93 -3.92
N SER A 31 -6.92 12.25 -2.78
CA SER A 31 -8.05 12.00 -1.87
C SER A 31 -8.53 13.31 -1.23
N ALA A 32 -9.85 13.45 -1.10
CA ALA A 32 -10.53 14.56 -0.43
C ALA A 32 -11.12 14.15 0.94
N ASP A 33 -11.06 12.86 1.27
CA ASP A 33 -11.56 12.26 2.51
C ASP A 33 -10.41 12.03 3.53
N LYS A 34 -10.63 11.16 4.53
CA LYS A 34 -9.63 10.83 5.56
C LYS A 34 -8.66 9.73 5.16
N THR A 35 -8.61 9.31 3.89
CA THR A 35 -7.69 8.26 3.39
C THR A 35 -6.25 8.48 3.86
N LYS A 36 -5.74 9.71 3.72
CA LYS A 36 -4.38 10.07 4.17
C LYS A 36 -4.18 9.92 5.67
N GLN A 37 -5.20 10.23 6.46
CA GLN A 37 -5.14 10.10 7.93
C GLN A 37 -5.11 8.63 8.34
N VAL A 38 -5.85 7.77 7.64
CA VAL A 38 -5.80 6.31 7.82
C VAL A 38 -4.41 5.80 7.45
N ALA A 39 -3.92 6.10 6.26
CA ALA A 39 -2.60 5.69 5.75
C ALA A 39 -1.46 6.03 6.72
N LYS A 40 -1.44 7.25 7.27
CA LYS A 40 -0.43 7.73 8.23
C LYS A 40 -0.32 6.91 9.51
N LYS A 41 -1.34 6.12 9.87
CA LYS A 41 -1.27 5.23 11.04
C LYS A 41 -0.41 3.99 10.80
N TYR A 42 -0.13 3.66 9.53
CA TYR A 42 0.56 2.42 9.14
C TYR A 42 1.95 2.69 8.57
N THR A 43 2.20 3.88 8.01
CA THR A 43 3.50 4.24 7.44
C THR A 43 3.70 5.75 7.38
N ASP A 44 4.94 6.17 7.56
CA ASP A 44 5.38 7.55 7.28
C ASP A 44 5.72 7.74 5.78
N LYS A 45 5.78 6.66 5.00
CA LYS A 45 6.06 6.68 3.54
C LYS A 45 4.78 6.89 2.73
N LEU A 46 4.08 7.98 3.05
CA LEU A 46 2.93 8.49 2.32
C LEU A 46 3.37 9.63 1.40
N TYR A 47 3.11 9.49 0.11
CA TYR A 47 3.47 10.49 -0.90
C TYR A 47 2.25 10.96 -1.67
N ASP A 48 2.28 12.20 -2.13
CA ASP A 48 1.27 12.74 -3.03
C ASP A 48 1.73 12.60 -4.49
N PHE A 49 0.79 12.23 -5.37
CA PHE A 49 0.99 12.22 -6.81
C PHE A 49 -0.22 12.86 -7.48
N SER A 50 -0.02 13.95 -8.23
CA SER A 50 -1.13 14.58 -8.95
C SER A 50 -1.64 13.65 -10.05
N TRP A 51 -2.92 13.29 -9.99
CA TRP A 51 -3.55 12.45 -11.01
C TRP A 51 -3.37 13.06 -12.40
N CYS A 52 -2.91 12.25 -13.36
CA CYS A 52 -2.61 12.66 -14.72
C CYS A 52 -3.18 11.71 -15.78
N ASP A 53 -4.30 11.05 -15.45
CA ASP A 53 -4.98 10.07 -16.30
C ASP A 53 -4.10 8.88 -16.73
N ASP A 54 -3.07 8.58 -15.92
CA ASP A 54 -2.13 7.50 -16.17
C ASP A 54 -1.83 6.74 -14.87
N PHE A 55 -2.49 5.59 -14.75
CA PHE A 55 -2.31 4.67 -13.62
C PHE A 55 -0.88 4.14 -13.52
N SER A 56 -0.24 3.89 -14.66
CA SER A 56 1.11 3.34 -14.70
C SER A 56 2.12 4.34 -14.14
N LYS A 57 1.96 5.64 -14.41
CA LYS A 57 2.82 6.67 -13.82
C LYS A 57 2.68 6.74 -12.30
N ALA A 58 1.46 6.74 -11.76
CA ALA A 58 1.25 6.75 -10.31
C ALA A 58 1.84 5.49 -9.65
N ARG A 59 1.60 4.31 -10.26
CA ARG A 59 2.16 3.04 -9.78
C ARG A 59 3.69 3.03 -9.83
N ASN A 60 4.28 3.44 -10.95
CA ASN A 60 5.74 3.46 -11.10
C ASN A 60 6.39 4.49 -10.15
N PHE A 61 5.72 5.60 -9.88
CA PHE A 61 6.15 6.53 -8.84
C PHE A 61 6.16 5.85 -7.46
N SER A 62 5.15 5.04 -7.13
CA SER A 62 5.15 4.27 -5.87
C SER A 62 6.32 3.29 -5.79
N PHE A 63 6.65 2.59 -6.87
CA PHE A 63 7.81 1.70 -6.93
C PHE A 63 9.13 2.45 -6.81
N SER A 64 9.23 3.67 -7.35
CA SER A 64 10.45 4.49 -7.22
C SER A 64 10.80 4.89 -5.77
N LYS A 65 9.86 4.71 -4.82
CA LYS A 65 10.06 4.98 -3.40
C LYS A 65 10.45 3.75 -2.60
N ALA A 66 10.34 2.56 -3.19
CA ALA A 66 10.67 1.29 -2.55
C ALA A 66 12.18 1.16 -2.36
N SER A 67 12.55 0.62 -1.21
CA SER A 67 13.95 0.36 -0.85
C SER A 67 14.26 -1.14 -0.70
N MET A 68 13.23 -1.98 -0.67
CA MET A 68 13.36 -3.43 -0.58
C MET A 68 13.60 -4.07 -1.96
N GLU A 69 14.22 -5.26 -1.95
CA GLU A 69 14.52 -6.03 -3.16
C GLU A 69 13.25 -6.53 -3.87
N TYR A 70 12.26 -6.95 -3.10
CA TYR A 70 10.98 -7.44 -3.61
C TYR A 70 9.86 -6.44 -3.32
N CYS A 71 9.10 -6.12 -4.36
CA CYS A 71 7.91 -5.27 -4.26
C CYS A 71 6.66 -6.09 -4.53
N MET A 72 5.71 -6.06 -3.59
CA MET A 72 4.34 -6.54 -3.80
C MET A 72 3.43 -5.34 -3.99
N TRP A 73 2.59 -5.39 -5.01
CA TRP A 73 1.59 -4.37 -5.29
C TRP A 73 0.20 -4.93 -4.99
N LEU A 74 -0.61 -4.14 -4.28
CA LEU A 74 -1.94 -4.47 -3.81
C LEU A 74 -2.86 -3.27 -4.05
N ASP A 75 -4.12 -3.56 -4.35
CA ASP A 75 -5.19 -2.57 -4.34
C ASP A 75 -5.62 -2.26 -2.90
N ALA A 76 -6.29 -1.12 -2.71
CA ALA A 76 -6.59 -0.56 -1.38
C ALA A 76 -7.68 -1.32 -0.61
N ASP A 77 -8.41 -2.20 -1.29
CA ASP A 77 -9.50 -3.02 -0.78
C ASP A 77 -9.17 -4.51 -0.67
N ASP A 78 -7.97 -4.92 -1.13
CA ASP A 78 -7.44 -6.28 -1.05
C ASP A 78 -7.24 -6.73 0.42
N VAL A 79 -7.50 -8.01 0.67
CA VAL A 79 -7.24 -8.66 1.96
C VAL A 79 -6.51 -9.98 1.71
N VAL A 80 -5.39 -10.17 2.42
CA VAL A 80 -4.66 -11.43 2.42
C VAL A 80 -5.06 -12.24 3.65
N GLU A 81 -5.48 -13.49 3.44
CA GLU A 81 -5.87 -14.40 4.53
C GLU A 81 -4.65 -14.83 5.36
N ASP A 82 -4.89 -15.18 6.63
CA ASP A 82 -3.81 -15.54 7.56
C ASP A 82 -2.98 -16.74 7.06
N GLU A 83 -3.60 -17.71 6.38
CA GLU A 83 -2.89 -18.87 5.81
C GLU A 83 -1.88 -18.44 4.72
N ASP A 84 -2.24 -17.48 3.88
CA ASP A 84 -1.37 -16.98 2.82
C ASP A 84 -0.29 -16.03 3.35
N ILE A 85 -0.62 -15.26 4.40
CA ILE A 85 0.37 -14.49 5.16
C ILE A 85 1.47 -15.41 5.70
N GLU A 86 1.11 -16.56 6.27
CA GLU A 86 2.11 -17.54 6.74
C GLU A 86 2.99 -18.06 5.60
N LYS A 87 2.42 -18.32 4.42
CA LYS A 87 3.18 -18.75 3.23
C LYS A 87 4.16 -17.67 2.78
N ILE A 88 3.73 -16.41 2.73
CA ILE A 88 4.59 -15.26 2.38
C ILE A 88 5.75 -15.15 3.38
N GLN A 89 5.45 -15.21 4.69
CA GLN A 89 6.48 -15.13 5.72
C GLN A 89 7.49 -16.28 5.66
N LYS A 90 7.07 -17.49 5.25
CA LYS A 90 7.98 -18.62 5.03
C LYS A 90 8.91 -18.36 3.84
N LEU A 91 8.39 -17.82 2.74
CA LEU A 91 9.20 -17.48 1.55
C LEU A 91 10.26 -16.43 1.85
N LYS A 92 9.97 -15.44 2.71
CA LYS A 92 10.92 -14.38 3.08
C LYS A 92 12.12 -14.84 3.92
N LYS A 93 12.05 -16.03 4.53
CA LYS A 93 13.09 -16.55 5.43
C LYS A 93 14.14 -17.43 4.73
N ASN A 94 13.88 -17.79 3.47
CA ASN A 94 14.77 -18.63 2.65
C ASN A 94 15.67 -17.77 1.78
#